data_AF-A0A066YQ26-F1
#
_entry.id   AF-A0A066YQ26-F1
#
_cell.length_a   1.000
_cell.length_b   1.000
_cell.length_c   1.000
_cell.angle_alpha   90.00
_cell.angle_beta   90.00
_cell.angle_gamma   90.00
#
_symmetry.space_group_name_H-M   'P 1'
#
loop_
_entity.id
_entity.type
_entity.pdbx_description
1 polymer ?
#
loop_
_entity_poly.entity_id
_entity_poly.type
_entity_poly.pdbx_seq_one_letter_code
_entity_poly.pdbx_strand_id
1 'polypeptide(L)'
;MTADGRTGQLLVTVEHGWHRGFRDDPATAFGTLTASQPTRRTADGALYAVIQFNATGPDGAGGLQWIARGLLPDGTLVTAKLWTYGPDHRITTDPGVLDQERLTALVTAPSWARA
;
A
#
# COMPACT_ATOMS: atom_id res chain seq x y z
N MET A 1 8.46 -12.55 2.27
CA MET A 1 7.31 -13.29 2.86
C MET A 1 6.88 -14.35 1.89
N THR A 2 6.37 -15.47 2.40
CA THR A 2 5.83 -16.56 1.58
C THR A 2 4.44 -16.89 2.09
N ALA A 3 3.46 -16.92 1.20
CA ALA A 3 2.07 -17.28 1.47
C ALA A 3 1.53 -18.03 0.25
N ASP A 4 0.77 -19.10 0.50
CA ASP A 4 0.15 -19.94 -0.55
C ASP A 4 1.14 -20.39 -1.64
N GLY A 5 2.38 -20.71 -1.24
CA GLY A 5 3.45 -21.14 -2.14
C GLY A 5 4.08 -20.03 -3.00
N ARG A 6 3.64 -18.78 -2.86
CA ARG A 6 4.18 -17.62 -3.57
C ARG A 6 5.02 -16.75 -2.65
N THR A 7 6.12 -16.22 -3.18
CA THR A 7 7.05 -15.38 -2.43
C THR A 7 7.01 -13.95 -2.94
N GLY A 8 6.94 -13.00 -2.01
CA GLY A 8 6.99 -11.57 -2.30
C GLY A 8 7.78 -10.81 -1.25
N GLN A 9 8.21 -9.60 -1.59
CA GLN A 9 8.82 -8.67 -0.65
C GLN A 9 7.78 -7.64 -0.22
N LEU A 10 7.57 -7.47 1.07
CA LEU A 10 6.65 -6.47 1.63
C LEU A 10 7.44 -5.46 2.44
N LEU A 11 7.24 -4.18 2.15
CA LEU A 11 7.72 -3.06 2.95
C LEU A 11 6.51 -2.27 3.43
N VAL A 12 6.43 -2.02 4.74
CA VAL A 12 5.39 -1.16 5.33
C VAL A 12 6.08 0.03 5.98
N THR A 13 5.59 1.23 5.68
CA THR A 13 6.02 2.48 6.30
C THR A 13 4.81 3.13 6.97
N VAL A 14 5.01 3.64 8.19
CA VAL A 14 3.97 4.30 8.98
C VAL A 14 4.47 5.69 9.34
N GLU A 15 3.69 6.70 8.96
CA GLU A 15 3.94 8.11 9.25
C GLU A 15 2.76 8.63 10.05
N HIS A 16 2.93 8.80 11.35
CA HIS A 16 1.84 9.29 12.22
C HIS A 16 1.48 10.74 11.90
N GLY A 17 0.27 11.18 12.24
CA GLY A 17 -0.18 12.56 12.01
C GLY A 17 0.47 13.60 12.95
N TRP A 18 1.81 13.74 12.96
CA TRP A 18 2.54 14.64 13.87
C TRP A 18 2.52 16.12 13.45
N HIS A 19 2.06 16.45 12.24
CA HIS A 19 2.15 17.80 11.65
C HIS A 19 0.93 18.24 10.83
N ARG A 20 -0.28 18.20 11.42
CA ARG A 20 -1.49 18.67 10.72
C ARG A 20 -1.33 20.10 10.20
N GLY A 21 -1.57 20.32 8.90
CA GLY A 21 -1.58 21.64 8.26
C GLY A 21 -0.23 22.16 7.76
N PHE A 22 0.85 21.39 7.87
CA PHE A 22 2.16 21.72 7.27
C PHE A 22 2.38 20.96 5.96
N ARG A 23 3.37 21.37 5.16
CA ARG A 23 3.71 20.70 3.88
C ARG A 23 4.02 19.20 4.07
N ASP A 24 4.60 18.86 5.22
CA ASP A 24 4.97 17.49 5.58
C ASP A 24 3.86 16.75 6.36
N ASP A 25 2.63 17.30 6.35
CA ASP A 25 1.44 16.61 6.85
C ASP A 25 1.20 15.32 6.05
N PRO A 26 1.16 14.13 6.69
CA PRO A 26 0.89 12.88 6.00
C PRO A 26 -0.41 12.88 5.19
N ALA A 27 -1.42 13.67 5.59
CA ALA A 27 -2.66 13.81 4.83
C ALA A 27 -2.44 14.54 3.49
N THR A 28 -1.55 15.54 3.47
CA THR A 28 -1.16 16.28 2.25
C THR A 28 -0.30 15.41 1.34
N ALA A 29 0.62 14.65 1.94
CA ALA A 29 1.41 13.63 1.23
C ALA A 29 0.50 12.58 0.59
N PHE A 30 -0.49 12.05 1.32
CA PHE A 30 -1.46 11.10 0.79
C PHE A 30 -2.17 11.66 -0.44
N GLY A 31 -2.77 12.87 -0.34
CA GLY A 31 -3.49 13.50 -1.45
C GLY A 31 -2.62 13.69 -2.70
N THR A 32 -1.35 14.07 -2.51
CA THR A 32 -0.38 14.23 -3.60
C THR A 32 -0.05 12.87 -4.25
N LEU A 33 0.21 11.85 -3.43
CA LEU A 33 0.61 10.51 -3.89
C LEU A 33 -0.53 9.73 -4.55
N THR A 34 -1.79 10.08 -4.26
CA THR A 34 -2.98 9.44 -4.83
C THR A 34 -3.75 10.35 -5.79
N ALA A 35 -3.20 11.50 -6.19
CA ALA A 35 -3.93 12.51 -6.97
C ALA A 35 -4.52 11.99 -8.30
N SER A 36 -3.87 11.02 -8.93
CA SER A 36 -4.30 10.40 -10.19
C SER A 36 -5.03 9.07 -10.02
N GLN A 37 -5.40 8.71 -8.80
CA GLN A 37 -5.84 7.36 -8.44
C GLN A 37 -7.19 7.40 -7.74
N PRO A 38 -8.08 6.43 -8.00
CA PRO A 38 -9.34 6.35 -7.27
C PRO A 38 -9.06 6.06 -5.80
N THR A 39 -9.46 6.98 -4.94
CA THR A 39 -9.47 6.79 -3.49
C THR A 39 -10.83 6.24 -3.06
N ARG A 40 -10.81 5.35 -2.07
CA ARG A 40 -12.01 4.77 -1.46
C ARG A 40 -11.98 5.04 0.04
N ARG A 41 -13.15 4.98 0.67
CA ARG A 41 -13.31 5.13 2.11
C ARG A 41 -13.85 3.85 2.71
N THR A 42 -13.27 3.41 3.82
CA THR A 42 -13.76 2.29 4.64
C THR A 42 -14.86 2.77 5.60
N ALA A 43 -15.61 1.84 6.21
CA ALA A 43 -16.70 2.17 7.11
C ALA A 43 -16.25 2.91 8.39
N ASP A 44 -15.03 2.65 8.85
CA ASP A 44 -14.36 3.31 9.97
C ASP A 44 -13.71 4.66 9.58
N GLY A 45 -13.84 5.09 8.33
CA GLY A 45 -13.49 6.43 7.87
C GLY A 45 -12.08 6.59 7.28
N ALA A 46 -11.26 5.53 7.27
CA ALA A 46 -9.96 5.57 6.61
C ALA A 46 -10.12 5.74 5.09
N LEU A 47 -9.23 6.54 4.49
CA LEU A 47 -9.11 6.64 3.04
C LEU A 47 -8.03 5.67 2.56
N TYR A 48 -8.22 5.03 1.42
CA TYR A 48 -7.19 4.19 0.83
C TYR A 48 -7.15 4.27 -0.70
N ALA A 49 -5.99 3.94 -1.24
CA ALA A 49 -5.78 3.72 -2.67
C ALA A 49 -4.82 2.53 -2.85
N VAL A 50 -5.06 1.74 -3.89
CA VAL A 50 -4.17 0.64 -4.29
C VAL A 50 -3.82 0.83 -5.76
N ILE A 51 -2.53 0.78 -6.07
CA ILE A 51 -2.01 0.96 -7.41
C ILE A 51 -0.99 -0.12 -7.75
N GLN A 52 -0.85 -0.37 -9.04
CA GLN A 52 -0.02 -1.44 -9.58
C GLN A 52 0.90 -0.89 -10.67
N PHE A 53 2.15 -1.31 -10.65
CA PHE A 53 3.16 -0.97 -11.66
C PHE A 53 3.95 -2.21 -12.07
N ASN A 54 4.46 -2.20 -13.30
CA ASN A 54 5.50 -3.15 -13.70
C ASN A 54 6.77 -2.88 -12.89
N ALA A 55 7.40 -3.95 -12.42
CA ALA A 55 8.65 -3.89 -11.68
C ALA A 55 9.67 -4.87 -12.28
N THR A 56 10.95 -4.51 -12.15
CA THR A 56 12.06 -5.40 -12.47
C THR A 56 12.73 -5.79 -11.16
N GLY A 57 12.84 -7.10 -10.92
CA GLY A 57 13.50 -7.64 -9.74
C GLY A 57 15.02 -7.57 -9.82
N PRO A 58 15.72 -7.88 -8.72
CA PRO A 58 17.18 -7.78 -8.62
C PRO A 58 17.91 -8.58 -9.69
N ASP A 59 17.37 -9.73 -10.07
CA ASP A 59 17.96 -10.64 -11.06
C ASP A 59 17.49 -10.34 -12.50
N GLY A 60 16.88 -9.18 -12.75
CA GLY A 60 16.30 -8.82 -14.04
C GLY A 60 14.97 -9.51 -14.36
N ALA A 61 14.47 -10.37 -13.46
CA ALA A 61 13.16 -10.99 -13.58
C ALA A 61 12.06 -9.92 -13.55
N GLY A 62 11.17 -9.90 -14.54
CA GLY A 62 10.03 -9.00 -14.50
C GLY A 62 9.00 -9.42 -13.46
N GLY A 63 8.15 -8.49 -13.05
CA GLY A 63 7.09 -8.71 -12.09
C GLY A 63 6.25 -7.46 -11.86
N LEU A 64 5.58 -7.40 -10.71
CA LEU A 64 4.70 -6.29 -10.35
C LEU A 64 5.05 -5.74 -8.97
N GLN A 65 4.94 -4.42 -8.86
CA GLN A 65 4.89 -3.72 -7.59
C GLN A 65 3.46 -3.23 -7.35
N TRP A 66 2.94 -3.58 -6.19
CA TRP A 66 1.69 -3.10 -5.64
C TRP A 66 1.99 -2.07 -4.58
N ILE A 67 1.32 -0.92 -4.62
CA ILE A 67 1.43 0.11 -3.59
C ILE A 67 0.03 0.37 -3.04
N ALA A 68 -0.19 -0.03 -1.80
CA ALA A 68 -1.37 0.33 -1.03
C ALA A 68 -1.03 1.49 -0.09
N ARG A 69 -1.92 2.47 0.00
CA ARG A 69 -1.81 3.58 0.94
C ARG A 69 -3.10 3.71 1.71
N GLY A 70 -3.02 3.88 3.01
CA GLY A 70 -4.14 4.15 3.90
C GLY A 70 -3.88 5.42 4.71
N LEU A 71 -4.84 6.34 4.73
CA LEU A 71 -4.85 7.50 5.62
C LEU A 71 -5.95 7.29 6.65
N LEU A 72 -5.55 7.06 7.89
CA LEU A 72 -6.45 6.83 9.02
C LEU A 72 -7.08 8.15 9.50
N PRO A 73 -8.22 8.10 10.23
CA PRO A 73 -8.90 9.30 10.74
C PRO A 73 -8.05 10.17 11.68
N ASP A 74 -7.08 9.58 12.38
CA ASP A 74 -6.13 10.31 13.23
C ASP A 74 -5.07 11.09 12.42
N GLY A 75 -5.00 10.86 11.10
CA GLY A 75 -4.03 11.45 10.19
C GLY A 75 -2.77 10.59 9.99
N THR A 76 -2.73 9.37 10.54
CA THR A 76 -1.66 8.41 10.29
C THR A 76 -1.73 7.91 8.84
N LEU A 77 -0.64 8.06 8.10
CA LEU A 77 -0.44 7.48 6.77
C LEU A 77 0.32 6.16 6.87
N VAL A 78 -0.25 5.11 6.31
CA VAL A 78 0.38 3.80 6.16
C VAL A 78 0.59 3.54 4.67
N THR A 79 1.82 3.21 4.28
CA THR A 79 2.15 2.81 2.91
C THR A 79 2.69 1.39 2.93
N ALA A 80 2.05 0.48 2.20
CA ALA A 80 2.55 -0.86 1.94
C ALA A 80 2.99 -0.98 0.48
N LYS A 81 4.21 -1.46 0.26
CA LYS A 81 4.75 -1.81 -1.05
C LYS A 81 5.00 -3.30 -1.10
N LEU A 82 4.35 -3.99 -2.03
CA LEU A 82 4.51 -5.42 -2.27
C LEU A 82 5.11 -5.66 -3.64
N TRP A 83 6.27 -6.30 -3.70
CA TRP A 83 6.87 -6.76 -4.94
C TRP A 83 6.65 -8.26 -5.12
N THR A 84 6.27 -8.62 -6.34
CA THR A 84 6.08 -9.99 -6.82
C THR A 84 6.94 -10.15 -8.05
N TYR A 85 7.78 -11.19 -8.08
CA TYR A 85 8.76 -11.40 -9.15
C TYR A 85 8.62 -12.81 -9.72
N GLY A 86 8.87 -12.95 -11.02
CA GLY A 86 8.84 -14.24 -11.70
C GLY A 86 7.98 -14.22 -12.97
N PRO A 87 8.11 -15.24 -13.84
CA PRO A 87 7.45 -15.28 -15.14
C PRO A 87 5.92 -15.21 -15.04
N ASP A 88 5.34 -15.74 -13.96
CA ASP A 88 3.88 -15.81 -13.75
C ASP A 88 3.28 -14.48 -13.25
N HIS A 89 4.12 -13.52 -12.86
CA HIS A 89 3.70 -12.27 -12.22
C HIS A 89 3.62 -11.09 -13.17
N ARG A 90 3.75 -11.27 -14.49
CA ARG A 90 3.82 -10.14 -15.43
C ARG A 90 2.47 -9.54 -15.83
N ILE A 91 1.36 -10.27 -15.66
CA ILE A 91 0.02 -9.81 -16.05
C ILE A 91 -1.00 -10.44 -15.08
N THR A 92 -1.10 -9.91 -13.86
CA THR A 92 -2.12 -10.33 -12.88
C THR A 92 -2.77 -9.11 -12.25
N THR A 93 -4.07 -9.20 -11.97
CA THR A 93 -4.83 -8.22 -11.19
C THR A 93 -4.80 -8.54 -9.69
N ASP A 94 -4.11 -9.61 -9.30
CA ASP A 94 -3.98 -10.07 -7.93
C ASP A 94 -2.49 -10.16 -7.55
N PRO A 95 -2.05 -9.57 -6.42
CA PRO A 95 -0.68 -9.71 -5.95
C PRO A 95 -0.30 -11.16 -5.57
N GLY A 96 -1.26 -12.05 -5.35
CA GLY A 96 -1.09 -13.50 -5.22
C GLY A 96 -0.45 -13.99 -3.92
N VAL A 97 0.46 -13.22 -3.32
CA VAL A 97 1.05 -13.47 -1.98
C VAL A 97 0.17 -12.85 -0.88
N LEU A 98 -0.43 -11.70 -1.20
CA LEU A 98 -1.54 -11.10 -0.48
C LEU A 98 -2.54 -10.71 -1.56
N ASP A 99 -3.82 -10.99 -1.40
CA ASP A 99 -4.82 -10.39 -2.28
C ASP A 99 -4.95 -8.87 -2.00
N GLN A 100 -5.65 -8.18 -2.89
CA GLN A 100 -5.87 -6.74 -2.74
C GLN A 100 -6.66 -6.39 -1.46
N GLU A 101 -7.56 -7.27 -1.02
CA GLU A 101 -8.35 -7.07 0.19
C GLU A 101 -7.46 -7.07 1.44
N ARG A 102 -6.54 -8.03 1.55
CA ARG A 102 -5.55 -8.12 2.63
C ARG A 102 -4.57 -6.95 2.60
N LEU A 103 -4.15 -6.49 1.43
CA LEU A 103 -3.34 -5.27 1.31
C LEU A 103 -4.09 -4.03 1.79
N THR A 104 -5.38 -3.90 1.44
CA THR A 104 -6.23 -2.82 1.94
C THR A 104 -6.39 -2.92 3.45
N ALA A 105 -6.78 -4.09 3.97
CA ALA A 105 -6.95 -4.33 5.40
C ALA A 105 -5.68 -4.01 6.20
N LEU A 106 -4.50 -4.35 5.64
CA LEU A 106 -3.21 -4.01 6.24
C LEU A 106 -3.03 -2.50 6.37
N VAL A 107 -3.26 -1.71 5.32
CA VAL A 107 -3.00 -0.25 5.37
C VAL A 107 -4.10 0.55 6.06
N THR A 108 -5.29 -0.03 6.25
CA THR A 108 -6.38 0.59 7.00
C THR A 108 -6.55 0.03 8.41
N ALA A 109 -5.64 -0.85 8.87
CA ALA A 109 -5.79 -1.47 10.17
C ALA A 109 -5.75 -0.41 11.31
N PRO A 110 -6.71 -0.42 12.25
CA PRO A 110 -6.76 0.54 13.34
C PRO A 110 -5.56 0.39 14.31
N SER A 111 -4.87 -0.76 14.29
CA SER A 111 -3.66 -0.99 15.08
C SER A 111 -2.49 -0.06 14.72
N TRP A 112 -2.55 0.63 13.58
CA TRP A 112 -1.56 1.65 13.23
C TRP A 112 -1.85 3.02 13.83
N ALA A 113 -3.08 3.27 14.28
CA ALA A 113 -3.43 4.52 14.94
C ALA A 113 -2.61 4.68 16.22
N ARG A 114 -2.25 5.93 16.56
CA ARG A 114 -1.61 6.18 17.87
C ARG A 114 -2.60 5.89 19.00
N ALA A 115 -2.09 5.26 20.06
CA ALA A 115 -2.77 5.17 21.35
C ALA A 115 -2.86 6.55 22.04
#